data_AF-R7HPV3-F1
#
_entry.id   AF-R7HPV3-F1
#
_cell.length_a   1.000
_cell.length_b   1.000
_cell.length_c   1.000
_cell.angle_alpha   90.00
_cell.angle_beta   90.00
_cell.angle_gamma   90.00
#
_symmetry.space_group_name_H-M   'P 1'
#
loop_
_entity.id
_entity.type
_entity.pdbx_description
1 polymer ?
#
loop_
_entity_poly.entity_id
_entity_poly.type
_entity_poly.pdbx_seq_one_letter_code
_entity_poly.pdbx_strand_id
1 'polypeptide(L)'
;MMDNKFTELIKQWLETPSDQRDYSVGALYLLKLSGNQIMYRNVVAQLNRRHDFVDYQIQKYYNFRVQALTHAQVEEMQQKVDVIVAEHISLAANADEHKTGKRIDHDSLPDEIKAKYVENLSILQRMRELHLKLRSLSLDTAPCPDSERYPFLKELIELDKKMHANWEEYDHYVIGTSEEERGTNKPKARTAQKKKSRSS
;
A
#
# COMPACT_ATOMS: atom_id res chain seq x y z
N MET A 1 -17.17 -2.59 -9.27
CA MET A 1 -16.46 -2.09 -8.08
C MET A 1 -17.04 -2.78 -6.86
N MET A 2 -16.25 -3.53 -6.09
CA MET A 2 -16.74 -4.21 -4.88
C MET A 2 -17.09 -3.18 -3.80
N ASP A 3 -18.19 -3.42 -3.07
CA ASP A 3 -18.66 -2.57 -1.97
C ASP A 3 -17.90 -2.93 -0.68
N ASN A 4 -16.90 -2.11 -0.32
CA ASN A 4 -16.05 -2.32 0.86
C ASN A 4 -16.86 -2.30 2.17
N LYS A 5 -17.86 -1.41 2.26
CA LYS A 5 -18.74 -1.31 3.44
C LYS A 5 -19.52 -2.59 3.64
N PHE A 6 -19.99 -3.20 2.55
CA PHE A 6 -20.69 -4.48 2.63
C PHE A 6 -19.78 -5.63 3.06
N THR A 7 -18.51 -5.64 2.65
CA THR A 7 -17.54 -6.65 3.11
C THR A 7 -17.25 -6.51 4.62
N GLU A 8 -17.20 -5.28 5.15
CA GLU A 8 -17.09 -5.03 6.60
C GLU A 8 -18.32 -5.53 7.38
N LEU A 9 -19.53 -5.32 6.86
CA LEU A 9 -20.76 -5.84 7.48
C LEU A 9 -20.77 -7.37 7.52
N ILE A 10 -20.29 -8.03 6.47
CA ILE A 10 -20.14 -9.49 6.44
C ILE A 10 -19.13 -9.95 7.49
N LYS A 11 -17.99 -9.24 7.62
CA LYS A 11 -16.97 -9.54 8.64
C LYS A 11 -17.56 -9.47 10.05
N GLN A 12 -18.24 -8.37 10.39
CA GLN A 12 -18.86 -8.18 11.70
C GLN A 12 -19.87 -9.29 12.03
N TRP A 13 -20.66 -9.70 11.02
CA TRP A 13 -21.62 -10.79 11.19
C TRP A 13 -20.93 -12.15 11.44
N LEU A 14 -19.82 -12.44 10.73
CA LEU A 14 -19.02 -13.65 10.94
C LEU A 14 -18.25 -13.65 12.28
N GLU A 15 -17.87 -12.48 12.80
CA GLU A 15 -17.20 -12.34 14.11
C GLU A 15 -18.19 -12.44 15.28
N THR A 16 -19.47 -12.17 15.05
CA THR A 16 -20.53 -12.35 16.06
C THR A 16 -20.61 -13.83 16.44
N PRO A 17 -20.71 -14.20 17.72
CA PRO A 17 -20.93 -15.60 18.14
C PRO A 17 -22.21 -16.20 17.53
N SER A 18 -22.18 -17.48 17.16
CA SER A 18 -23.28 -18.15 16.42
C SER A 18 -24.63 -18.09 17.16
N ASP A 19 -24.61 -18.13 18.49
CA ASP A 19 -25.78 -17.99 19.38
C ASP A 19 -26.41 -16.59 19.38
N GLN A 20 -25.66 -15.57 18.95
CA GLN A 20 -26.08 -14.16 18.91
C GLN A 20 -26.28 -13.64 17.49
N ARG A 21 -26.03 -14.47 16.46
CA ARG A 21 -26.18 -14.06 15.05
C ARG A 21 -27.64 -13.94 14.65
N ASP A 22 -27.95 -12.85 13.95
CA ASP A 22 -29.20 -12.74 13.20
C ASP A 22 -29.06 -13.45 11.84
N TYR A 23 -29.55 -14.68 11.76
CA TYR A 23 -29.54 -15.48 10.53
C TYR A 23 -30.49 -14.95 9.45
N SER A 24 -31.48 -14.12 9.79
CA SER A 24 -32.32 -13.47 8.78
C SER A 24 -31.52 -12.43 7.99
N VAL A 25 -30.68 -11.67 8.69
CA VAL A 25 -29.70 -10.76 8.10
C VAL A 25 -28.65 -11.55 7.29
N GLY A 26 -28.18 -12.68 7.80
CA GLY A 26 -27.29 -13.58 7.07
C GLY A 26 -27.89 -14.05 5.74
N ALA A 27 -29.16 -14.48 5.74
CA ALA A 27 -29.85 -14.88 4.51
C ALA A 27 -29.96 -13.72 3.49
N LEU A 28 -30.22 -12.49 3.95
CA LEU A 28 -30.23 -11.30 3.11
C LEU A 28 -28.83 -10.98 2.53
N TYR A 29 -27.77 -11.12 3.33
CA TYR A 29 -26.40 -10.97 2.84
C TYR A 29 -26.09 -12.01 1.76
N LEU A 30 -26.47 -13.27 1.98
CA LEU A 30 -26.28 -14.34 1.02
C LEU A 30 -27.06 -14.09 -0.29
N LEU A 31 -28.26 -13.51 -0.22
CA LEU A 31 -29.02 -13.07 -1.39
C LEU A 31 -28.29 -11.95 -2.14
N LYS A 32 -27.78 -10.93 -1.44
CA LYS A 32 -27.00 -9.84 -2.05
C LYS A 32 -25.68 -10.32 -2.66
N LEU A 33 -25.08 -11.37 -2.10
CA LEU A 33 -23.84 -11.98 -2.59
C LEU A 33 -24.05 -12.84 -3.84
N SER A 34 -25.07 -13.70 -3.83
CA SER A 34 -25.28 -14.71 -4.87
C SER A 34 -26.29 -14.30 -5.95
N GLY A 35 -27.15 -13.33 -5.67
CA GLY A 35 -28.32 -12.99 -6.50
C GLY A 35 -29.38 -14.10 -6.59
N ASN A 36 -29.19 -15.24 -5.92
CA ASN A 36 -30.01 -16.43 -6.09
C ASN A 36 -31.28 -16.39 -5.21
N GLN A 37 -32.37 -15.93 -5.81
CA GLN A 37 -33.68 -15.80 -5.17
C GLN A 37 -34.27 -17.14 -4.71
N ILE A 38 -34.02 -18.22 -5.46
CA ILE A 38 -34.55 -19.56 -5.13
C ILE A 38 -33.89 -20.07 -3.85
N MET A 39 -32.56 -19.97 -3.78
CA MET A 39 -31.79 -20.34 -2.60
C MET A 39 -32.24 -19.53 -1.37
N TYR A 40 -32.40 -18.22 -1.53
CA TYR A 40 -32.88 -17.36 -0.43
C TYR A 40 -34.25 -17.82 0.11
N ARG A 41 -35.23 -18.05 -0.77
CA ARG A 41 -36.56 -18.55 -0.38
C ARG A 41 -36.46 -19.87 0.38
N ASN A 42 -35.62 -20.80 -0.08
CA ASN A 42 -35.40 -22.08 0.57
C ASN A 42 -34.72 -21.96 1.94
N VAL A 43 -33.80 -21.01 2.09
CA VAL A 43 -33.11 -20.73 3.37
C VAL A 43 -34.07 -20.12 4.37
N VAL A 44 -34.83 -19.09 3.99
CA VAL A 44 -35.79 -18.42 4.88
C VAL A 44 -36.88 -19.36 5.34
N ALA A 45 -37.39 -20.24 4.46
CA ALA A 45 -38.42 -21.22 4.80
C ALA A 45 -37.99 -22.22 5.89
N GLN A 46 -36.68 -22.44 6.09
CA GLN A 46 -36.14 -23.42 7.04
C GLN A 46 -34.93 -22.85 7.80
N LEU A 47 -35.00 -21.57 8.20
CA LEU A 47 -33.83 -20.81 8.66
C LEU A 47 -33.08 -21.53 9.79
N ASN A 48 -33.79 -21.95 10.84
CA ASN A 48 -33.22 -22.65 11.99
C ASN A 48 -32.43 -23.92 11.66
N ARG A 49 -32.76 -24.60 10.56
CA ARG A 49 -32.08 -25.84 10.12
C ARG A 49 -30.94 -25.57 9.15
N ARG A 50 -30.80 -24.33 8.67
CA ARG A 50 -29.85 -23.95 7.62
C ARG A 50 -28.77 -22.99 8.10
N HIS A 51 -28.64 -22.77 9.41
CA HIS A 51 -27.60 -21.92 9.99
C HIS A 51 -26.20 -22.31 9.48
N ASP A 52 -25.82 -23.58 9.59
CA ASP A 52 -24.51 -24.08 9.12
C ASP A 52 -24.28 -23.81 7.62
N PHE A 53 -25.32 -23.93 6.81
CA PHE A 53 -25.23 -23.63 5.37
C PHE A 53 -25.02 -22.14 5.11
N VAL A 54 -25.75 -21.29 5.83
CA VAL A 54 -25.61 -19.82 5.73
C VAL A 54 -24.22 -19.40 6.17
N ASP A 55 -23.73 -19.90 7.30
CA ASP A 55 -22.38 -19.65 7.81
C ASP A 55 -21.31 -20.04 6.79
N TYR A 56 -21.36 -21.28 6.29
CA TYR A 56 -20.40 -21.77 5.30
C TYR A 56 -20.39 -20.92 4.02
N GLN A 57 -21.56 -20.59 3.47
CA GLN A 57 -21.63 -19.82 2.22
C GLN A 57 -21.15 -18.38 2.43
N ILE A 58 -21.56 -17.71 3.52
CA ILE A 58 -21.12 -16.35 3.80
C ILE A 58 -19.60 -16.31 4.01
N GLN A 59 -19.04 -17.25 4.78
CA GLN A 59 -17.59 -17.37 4.97
C GLN A 59 -16.86 -17.59 3.64
N LYS A 60 -17.39 -18.46 2.77
CA LYS A 60 -16.84 -18.69 1.43
C LYS A 60 -16.78 -17.39 0.61
N TYR A 61 -17.90 -16.67 0.52
CA TYR A 61 -17.94 -15.41 -0.22
C TYR A 61 -17.06 -14.33 0.41
N TYR A 62 -16.98 -14.27 1.74
CA TYR A 62 -16.10 -13.37 2.46
C TYR A 62 -14.63 -13.62 2.12
N ASN A 63 -14.19 -14.87 2.11
CA ASN A 63 -12.82 -15.24 1.76
C ASN A 63 -12.45 -14.77 0.34
N PHE A 64 -13.33 -15.02 -0.65
CA PHE A 64 -13.11 -14.53 -2.03
C PHE A 64 -13.05 -12.99 -2.09
N ARG A 65 -13.90 -12.31 -1.33
CA ARG A 65 -13.93 -10.84 -1.30
C ARG A 65 -12.69 -10.25 -0.65
N VAL A 66 -12.24 -10.82 0.47
CA VAL A 66 -11.00 -10.40 1.13
C VAL A 66 -9.81 -10.62 0.20
N GLN A 67 -9.73 -11.78 -0.46
CA GLN A 67 -8.68 -12.04 -1.47
C GLN A 67 -8.71 -11.01 -2.61
N ALA A 68 -9.89 -10.69 -3.15
CA ALA A 68 -10.01 -9.69 -4.21
C ALA A 68 -9.68 -8.26 -3.74
N LEU A 69 -10.01 -7.92 -2.49
CA LEU A 69 -9.59 -6.65 -1.88
C LEU A 69 -8.07 -6.59 -1.72
N THR A 70 -7.45 -7.68 -1.24
CA THR A 70 -6.01 -7.80 -1.16
C THR A 70 -5.37 -7.66 -2.54
N HIS A 71 -5.94 -8.27 -3.58
CA HIS A 71 -5.44 -8.15 -4.95
C HIS A 71 -5.50 -6.71 -5.46
N ALA A 72 -6.65 -6.04 -5.32
CA ALA A 72 -6.79 -4.64 -5.74
C ALA A 72 -5.84 -3.71 -4.99
N GLN A 73 -5.63 -3.95 -3.69
CA GLN A 73 -4.66 -3.20 -2.88
C GLN A 73 -3.22 -3.47 -3.32
N VAL A 74 -2.88 -4.72 -3.60
CA VAL A 74 -1.55 -5.10 -4.11
C VAL A 74 -1.30 -4.47 -5.48
N GLU A 75 -2.28 -4.45 -6.37
CA GLU A 75 -2.19 -3.81 -7.69
C GLU A 75 -2.00 -2.29 -7.57
N GLU A 76 -2.78 -1.62 -6.71
CA GLU A 76 -2.62 -0.17 -6.47
C GLU A 76 -1.21 0.15 -5.91
N MET A 77 -0.72 -0.68 -4.99
CA MET A 77 0.63 -0.49 -4.46
C MET A 77 1.71 -0.84 -5.48
N GLN A 78 1.50 -1.85 -6.32
CA GLN A 78 2.40 -2.20 -7.41
C GLN A 78 2.55 -1.01 -8.37
N GLN A 79 1.45 -0.35 -8.75
CA GLN A 79 1.50 0.85 -9.58
C GLN A 79 2.31 1.99 -8.94
N LYS A 80 2.19 2.19 -7.62
CA LYS A 80 3.02 3.17 -6.88
C LYS A 80 4.49 2.77 -6.92
N VAL A 81 4.79 1.49 -6.68
CA VAL A 81 6.14 0.96 -6.75
C VAL A 81 6.72 1.13 -8.16
N ASP A 82 5.98 0.86 -9.22
CA ASP A 82 6.44 1.00 -10.59
C ASP A 82 6.84 2.46 -10.92
N VAL A 83 6.07 3.43 -10.43
CA VAL A 83 6.41 4.86 -10.54
C VAL A 83 7.71 5.16 -9.78
N ILE A 84 7.83 4.72 -8.52
CA ILE A 84 9.03 4.90 -7.69
C ILE A 84 10.27 4.27 -8.34
N VAL A 85 10.13 3.07 -8.89
CA VAL A 85 11.19 2.33 -9.58
C VAL A 85 11.64 3.10 -10.83
N ALA A 86 10.69 3.61 -11.63
CA ALA A 86 11.00 4.41 -12.81
C ALA A 86 11.72 5.73 -12.45
N GLU A 87 11.35 6.36 -11.35
CA GLU A 87 11.97 7.61 -10.90
C GLU A 87 13.36 7.39 -10.29
N HIS A 88 13.54 6.39 -9.43
CA HIS A 88 14.76 6.25 -8.61
C HIS A 88 15.68 5.10 -9.03
N ILE A 89 15.12 3.96 -9.47
CA ILE A 89 15.90 2.76 -9.79
C ILE A 89 16.36 2.77 -11.25
N SER A 90 15.58 3.32 -12.18
CA SER A 90 16.04 3.54 -13.57
C SER A 90 17.19 4.55 -13.66
N LEU A 91 17.24 5.55 -12.77
CA LEU A 91 18.41 6.43 -12.61
C LEU A 91 19.63 5.69 -12.03
N ALA A 92 19.42 4.57 -11.33
CA ALA A 92 20.47 3.80 -10.67
C ALA A 92 21.15 2.74 -11.56
N ALA A 93 20.67 2.48 -12.78
CA ALA A 93 21.46 1.71 -13.77
C ALA A 93 22.77 2.44 -14.15
N ASN A 94 22.82 3.75 -13.89
CA ASN A 94 24.02 4.59 -13.91
C ASN A 94 24.29 5.18 -12.50
N ALA A 95 23.97 4.46 -11.41
CA ALA A 95 24.16 4.95 -10.03
C ALA A 95 25.61 5.32 -9.72
N ASP A 96 26.57 4.60 -10.30
CA ASP A 96 27.99 4.91 -10.16
C ASP A 96 28.40 6.20 -10.91
N GLU A 97 27.58 6.68 -11.85
CA GLU A 97 27.79 7.94 -12.58
C GLU A 97 26.94 9.11 -12.07
N HIS A 98 25.83 8.86 -11.35
CA HIS A 98 25.06 9.90 -10.69
C HIS A 98 25.83 10.42 -9.47
N LYS A 99 26.66 11.44 -9.71
CA LYS A 99 27.12 12.36 -8.69
C LYS A 99 25.91 13.09 -8.10
N THR A 100 25.20 12.46 -7.17
CA THR A 100 24.33 13.17 -6.22
C THR A 100 25.28 14.01 -5.37
N GLY A 101 25.48 15.25 -5.80
CA GLY A 101 26.48 16.13 -5.20
C GLY A 101 26.19 16.29 -3.72
N LYS A 102 27.13 15.88 -2.86
CA LYS A 102 27.13 16.30 -1.46
C LYS A 102 27.01 17.83 -1.42
N ARG A 103 26.32 18.35 -0.42
CA ARG A 103 26.27 19.80 -0.20
C ARG A 103 27.70 20.31 0.00
N ILE A 104 27.97 21.53 -0.44
CA ILE A 104 29.31 22.15 -0.31
C ILE A 104 29.70 22.28 1.17
N ASP A 105 28.74 22.51 2.05
CA ASP A 105 28.91 22.64 3.50
C ASP A 105 28.71 21.31 4.27
N HIS A 106 28.60 20.17 3.58
CA HIS A 106 28.27 18.87 4.19
C HIS A 106 29.15 18.53 5.40
N ASP A 107 30.46 18.74 5.29
CA ASP A 107 31.41 18.38 6.35
C ASP A 107 31.28 19.26 7.60
N SER A 108 30.65 20.44 7.46
CA SER A 108 30.36 21.37 8.56
C SER A 108 29.00 21.13 9.23
N LEU A 109 28.17 20.22 8.69
CA LEU A 109 26.86 19.90 9.24
C LEU A 109 26.97 19.02 10.49
N PRO A 110 25.99 19.08 11.41
CA PRO A 110 25.91 18.15 12.54
C PRO A 110 25.84 16.69 12.07
N ASP A 111 26.36 15.79 12.91
CA ASP A 111 26.39 14.34 12.62
C ASP A 111 25.00 13.77 12.34
N GLU A 112 23.96 14.26 13.01
CA GLU A 112 22.56 13.86 12.77
C GLU A 112 22.09 14.17 11.35
N ILE A 113 22.49 15.31 10.79
CA ILE A 113 22.11 15.73 9.42
C ILE A 113 22.95 14.98 8.39
N LYS A 114 24.25 14.80 8.65
CA LYS A 114 25.12 13.99 7.79
C LYS A 114 24.67 12.53 7.73
N ALA A 115 24.19 11.98 8.86
CA ALA A 115 23.68 10.62 8.92
C ALA A 115 22.50 10.38 7.97
N LYS A 116 21.61 11.36 7.77
CA LYS A 116 20.48 11.26 6.83
C LYS A 116 20.92 11.04 5.38
N TYR A 117 22.01 11.70 4.96
CA TYR A 117 22.60 11.48 3.64
C TYR A 117 23.10 10.03 3.48
N VAL A 118 23.85 9.53 4.49
CA VAL A 118 24.39 8.16 4.47
C VAL A 118 23.26 7.12 4.53
N GLU A 119 22.22 7.38 5.34
CA GLU A 119 21.03 6.55 5.43
C GLU A 119 20.27 6.51 4.10
N ASN A 120 20.18 7.61 3.35
CA ASN A 120 19.53 7.61 2.04
C ASN A 120 20.26 6.71 1.02
N LEU A 121 21.59 6.60 1.10
CA LEU A 121 22.33 5.67 0.26
C LEU A 121 22.00 4.20 0.57
N SER A 122 21.87 3.86 1.86
CA SER A 122 21.48 2.50 2.28
C SER A 122 20.00 2.21 1.96
N ILE A 123 19.12 3.21 2.07
CA ILE A 123 17.71 3.11 1.64
C ILE A 123 17.62 2.80 0.14
N LEU A 124 18.35 3.51 -0.71
CA LEU A 124 18.36 3.24 -2.16
C LEU A 124 18.85 1.83 -2.49
N GLN A 125 19.89 1.35 -1.80
CA GLN A 125 20.35 -0.02 -1.94
C GLN A 125 19.25 -1.02 -1.57
N ARG A 126 18.60 -0.80 -0.43
CA ARG A 126 17.52 -1.67 0.05
C ARG A 126 16.32 -1.68 -0.91
N MET A 127 15.93 -0.53 -1.45
CA MET A 127 14.86 -0.42 -2.45
C MET A 127 15.18 -1.25 -3.70
N ARG A 128 16.44 -1.27 -4.16
CA ARG A 128 16.88 -2.12 -5.28
C ARG A 128 16.74 -3.61 -4.97
N GLU A 129 17.17 -4.05 -3.79
CA GLU A 129 17.04 -5.44 -3.35
C GLU A 129 15.57 -5.89 -3.30
N LEU A 130 14.69 -5.06 -2.75
CA LEU A 130 13.26 -5.33 -2.68
C LEU A 130 12.63 -5.41 -4.07
N HIS A 131 12.99 -4.50 -4.98
CA HIS A 131 12.50 -4.52 -6.35
C HIS A 131 12.94 -5.80 -7.09
N LEU A 132 14.20 -6.22 -6.96
CA LEU A 132 14.68 -7.49 -7.54
C LEU A 132 13.93 -8.69 -6.96
N LYS A 133 13.65 -8.69 -5.65
CA LYS A 133 12.86 -9.73 -5.00
C LYS A 133 11.43 -9.77 -5.56
N LEU A 134 10.74 -8.64 -5.64
CA LEU A 134 9.40 -8.54 -6.23
C LEU A 134 9.36 -9.07 -7.68
N ARG A 135 10.38 -8.78 -8.49
CA ARG A 135 10.51 -9.30 -9.84
C ARG A 135 10.68 -10.83 -9.88
N SER A 136 11.47 -11.39 -8.97
CA SER A 136 11.65 -12.85 -8.86
C SER A 136 10.37 -13.57 -8.43
N LEU A 137 9.51 -12.92 -7.64
CA LEU A 137 8.20 -13.44 -7.22
C LEU A 137 7.13 -13.33 -8.32
N SER A 138 7.36 -12.50 -9.35
CA SER A 138 6.46 -12.28 -10.49
C SER A 138 6.70 -13.22 -11.67
N LEU A 139 7.38 -14.36 -11.50
CA LEU A 139 7.69 -15.26 -12.62
C LEU A 139 6.42 -15.96 -13.17
N ASP A 140 6.26 -15.95 -14.50
CA ASP A 140 5.07 -16.38 -15.23
C ASP A 140 4.62 -17.83 -14.97
N THR A 141 5.51 -18.68 -14.45
CA THR A 141 5.24 -20.11 -14.22
C THR A 141 4.39 -20.40 -12.98
N ALA A 142 4.29 -19.47 -12.02
CA ALA A 142 3.36 -19.56 -10.89
C ALA A 142 3.18 -18.16 -10.24
N PRO A 143 2.00 -17.54 -10.33
CA PRO A 143 1.72 -16.28 -9.64
C PRO A 143 1.87 -16.47 -8.12
N CYS A 144 2.87 -15.84 -7.52
CA CYS A 144 3.05 -15.77 -6.08
C CYS A 144 1.79 -15.13 -5.44
N PRO A 145 1.25 -15.67 -4.33
CA PRO A 145 0.07 -15.10 -3.67
C PRO A 145 0.25 -13.62 -3.31
N ASP A 146 -0.79 -12.81 -3.46
CA ASP A 146 -0.76 -11.38 -3.11
C ASP A 146 -0.30 -11.11 -1.67
N SER A 147 -0.59 -12.04 -0.75
CA SER A 147 -0.13 -11.98 0.65
C SER A 147 1.38 -12.00 0.81
N GLU A 148 2.11 -12.63 -0.11
CA GLU A 148 3.59 -12.69 -0.09
C GLU A 148 4.21 -11.45 -0.74
N ARG A 149 3.54 -10.85 -1.72
CA ARG A 149 3.97 -9.62 -2.40
C ARG A 149 3.75 -8.38 -1.54
N TYR A 150 2.61 -8.32 -0.86
CA TYR A 150 2.13 -7.17 -0.10
C TYR A 150 3.17 -6.56 0.87
N PRO A 151 3.88 -7.34 1.71
CA PRO A 151 4.85 -6.79 2.65
C PRO A 151 6.00 -6.04 1.96
N PHE A 152 6.50 -6.57 0.84
CA PHE A 152 7.61 -5.96 0.10
C PHE A 152 7.19 -4.67 -0.61
N LEU A 153 5.98 -4.64 -1.17
CA LEU A 153 5.43 -3.42 -1.77
C LEU A 153 5.28 -2.31 -0.74
N LYS A 154 4.76 -2.66 0.45
CA LYS A 154 4.60 -1.72 1.55
C LYS A 154 5.96 -1.19 2.04
N GLU A 155 6.93 -2.08 2.27
CA GLU A 155 8.29 -1.70 2.70
C GLU A 155 8.94 -0.74 1.70
N LEU A 156 8.82 -0.98 0.39
CA LEU A 156 9.39 -0.12 -0.64
C LEU A 156 8.78 1.29 -0.62
N ILE A 157 7.45 1.41 -0.51
CA ILE A 157 6.77 2.71 -0.42
C ILE A 157 7.15 3.46 0.87
N GLU A 158 7.33 2.76 1.98
CA GLU A 158 7.76 3.38 3.25
C GLU A 158 9.20 3.90 3.17
N LEU A 159 10.10 3.12 2.55
CA LEU A 159 11.48 3.52 2.31
C LEU A 159 11.58 4.74 1.40
N ASP A 160 10.80 4.79 0.33
CA ASP A 160 10.72 5.95 -0.58
C ASP A 160 10.33 7.24 0.18
N LYS A 161 9.24 7.18 0.96
CA LYS A 161 8.81 8.31 1.79
C LYS A 161 9.88 8.76 2.77
N LYS A 162 10.57 7.81 3.41
CA LYS A 162 11.65 8.11 4.35
C LYS A 162 12.83 8.78 3.65
N MET A 163 13.20 8.31 2.46
CA MET A 163 14.25 8.92 1.66
C MET A 163 13.93 10.38 1.32
N HIS A 164 12.70 10.66 0.87
CA HIS A 164 12.25 12.02 0.59
C HIS A 164 12.27 12.92 1.83
N ALA A 165 11.80 12.43 2.98
CA ALA A 165 11.84 13.19 4.24
C ALA A 165 13.28 13.50 4.67
N ASN A 166 14.18 12.51 4.57
CA ASN A 166 15.60 12.68 4.87
C ASN A 166 16.26 13.71 3.94
N TRP A 167 15.93 13.72 2.64
CA TRP A 167 16.42 14.73 1.71
C TRP A 167 15.87 16.11 2.03
N GLU A 168 14.58 16.23 2.36
CA GLU A 168 13.97 17.51 2.73
C GLU A 168 14.67 18.11 3.95
N GLU A 169 14.90 17.31 4.99
CA GLU A 169 15.60 17.76 6.20
C GLU A 169 17.08 18.05 5.94
N TYR A 170 17.75 17.25 5.11
CA TYR A 170 19.15 17.45 4.75
C TYR A 170 19.35 18.70 3.89
N ASP A 171 18.49 18.99 2.91
CA ASP A 171 18.65 20.12 2.00
C ASP A 171 18.23 21.45 2.64
N HIS A 172 17.21 21.44 3.51
CA HIS A 172 16.69 22.66 4.15
C HIS A 172 17.35 22.99 5.48
N TYR A 173 18.29 22.16 5.97
CA TYR A 173 18.99 22.46 7.21
C TYR A 173 19.90 23.69 7.06
N VAL A 174 19.70 24.67 7.95
CA VAL A 174 20.50 25.90 8.06
C VAL A 174 21.25 25.89 9.38
N ILE A 175 22.57 26.07 9.32
CA ILE A 175 23.44 26.13 10.50
C ILE A 175 23.04 27.35 11.34
N GLY A 176 22.65 27.13 12.60
CA GLY A 176 22.27 28.19 13.55
C GLY A 176 20.77 28.30 13.85
N THR A 177 19.89 27.53 13.20
CA THR A 177 18.47 27.46 13.59
C THR A 177 18.29 26.56 14.82
N SER A 178 17.81 27.15 15.92
CA SER A 178 17.46 26.47 17.17
C SER A 178 16.36 25.40 16.94
N GLU A 179 16.33 24.37 17.79
CA GLU A 179 15.39 23.24 17.65
C GLU A 179 13.90 23.67 17.71
N GLU A 180 13.60 24.82 18.32
CA GLU A 180 12.25 25.33 18.54
C GLU A 180 11.57 25.89 17.28
N GLU A 181 12.32 26.42 16.30
CA GLU A 181 11.74 26.91 15.04
C GLU A 181 11.40 25.79 14.04
N ARG A 182 11.98 24.59 14.25
CA ARG A 182 11.93 23.46 13.30
C ARG A 182 10.57 22.77 13.21
N GLY A 183 9.69 22.97 14.19
CA GLY A 183 8.36 22.33 14.26
C GLY A 183 7.23 23.05 13.50
N THR A 184 7.45 24.25 12.95
CA THR A 184 6.35 25.11 12.45
C THR A 184 6.24 25.23 10.93
N ASN A 185 7.26 24.85 10.16
CA ASN A 185 7.21 24.93 8.69
C ASN A 185 6.64 23.65 8.07
N LYS A 186 5.30 23.55 8.03
CA LYS A 186 4.60 22.60 7.14
C LYS A 186 4.81 22.96 5.66
N PRO A 187 4.85 21.97 4.75
CA PRO A 187 5.28 22.17 3.37
C PRO A 187 4.24 22.90 2.52
N LYS A 188 4.68 23.89 1.73
CA LYS A 188 3.91 24.41 0.60
C LYS A 188 4.05 23.45 -0.58
N ALA A 189 2.93 22.88 -1.00
CA ALA A 189 2.82 22.05 -2.20
C ALA A 189 3.44 22.76 -3.43
N ARG A 190 4.38 22.10 -4.12
CA ARG A 190 4.93 22.56 -5.39
C ARG A 190 3.84 22.48 -6.46
N THR A 191 3.33 23.64 -6.89
CA THR A 191 2.52 23.78 -8.10
C THR A 191 3.33 23.37 -9.35
N ALA A 192 2.82 22.39 -10.09
CA ALA A 192 3.36 21.95 -11.37
C ALA A 192 3.36 23.10 -12.40
N GLN A 193 4.55 23.53 -12.82
CA GLN A 193 4.70 24.49 -13.93
C GLN A 193 4.46 23.78 -15.27
N LYS A 194 3.36 24.19 -15.92
CA LYS A 194 2.95 23.85 -17.28
C LYS A 194 4.04 24.26 -18.29
N LYS A 195 4.76 23.29 -18.87
CA LYS A 195 5.68 23.54 -19.99
C LYS A 195 4.89 24.03 -21.21
N LYS A 196 5.19 25.26 -21.66
CA LYS A 196 4.74 25.81 -22.94
C LYS A 196 5.38 25.01 -24.08
N SER A 197 4.54 24.50 -24.97
CA SER A 197 4.92 24.01 -26.30
C SER A 197 5.55 25.15 -27.11
N ARG A 198 6.75 24.91 -27.65
CA ARG A 198 7.41 25.79 -28.61
C ARG A 198 7.26 25.13 -29.98
N SER A 199 6.48 25.77 -30.84
CA SER A 199 6.37 25.53 -32.27
C SER A 199 7.65 25.97 -32.99
N SER A 200 8.20 25.11 -33.83
CA SER A 200 8.81 25.44 -35.13
C SER A 200 8.88 24.16 -35.95
#